data_AF-A0A2M9YJQ1-F1
#
_entry.id   AF-A0A2M9YJQ1-F1
#
_cell.length_a   1.000
_cell.length_b   1.000
_cell.length_c   1.000
_cell.angle_alpha   90.00
_cell.angle_beta   90.00
_cell.angle_gamma   90.00
#
_symmetry.space_group_name_H-M   'P 1'
#
loop_
_entity.id
_entity.type
_entity.pdbx_description
1 polymer ?
#
loop_
_entity_poly.entity_id
_entity_poly.type
_entity_poly.pdbx_seq_one_letter_code
_entity_poly.pdbx_strand_id
1 'polypeptide(L)'
;MKNSSLNFAASRLRKSPERNVGLDSNISLKQGRNKDLDIGFYKNQHAEILNRLSEIENRLDFEISDNIEILSHELAGLSARLILHINMEENLVFPRVRDLIPSRGLSFHDEYVKKATNLKIAFKEYSSRWSLPSAILEREAEFRKETRWLIVSLRKLVKKEETEIYSVLEKGTKPV
;
A
#
# COMPACT_ATOMS: atom_id res chain seq x y z
N MET A 1 -29.52 -26.96 -79.62
CA MET A 1 -29.71 -25.50 -79.88
C MET A 1 -28.35 -24.84 -79.83
N LYS A 2 -27.97 -24.18 -80.94
CA LYS A 2 -26.95 -23.14 -81.22
C LYS A 2 -25.84 -22.90 -80.14
N ASN A 3 -24.56 -23.17 -80.43
CA ASN A 3 -23.56 -22.29 -81.12
C ASN A 3 -23.27 -21.00 -80.32
N SER A 4 -22.05 -20.52 -80.03
CA SER A 4 -20.68 -20.68 -80.57
C SER A 4 -19.70 -20.03 -79.56
N SER A 5 -18.55 -20.63 -79.25
CA SER A 5 -17.20 -20.41 -79.83
C SER A 5 -16.47 -19.08 -79.51
N LEU A 6 -15.37 -19.23 -78.76
CA LEU A 6 -13.99 -18.81 -79.07
C LEU A 6 -13.57 -17.32 -79.09
N ASN A 7 -12.73 -16.99 -78.10
CA ASN A 7 -11.34 -16.50 -78.17
C ASN A 7 -10.92 -15.08 -78.62
N PHE A 8 -10.01 -14.56 -77.78
CA PHE A 8 -8.81 -13.73 -78.01
C PHE A 8 -8.95 -12.27 -78.46
N ALA A 9 -8.45 -11.35 -77.61
CA ALA A 9 -7.42 -10.36 -77.99
C ALA A 9 -6.85 -9.63 -76.76
N ALA A 10 -5.52 -9.51 -76.72
CA ALA A 10 -4.74 -8.75 -75.76
C ALA A 10 -4.73 -7.24 -76.08
N SER A 11 -4.49 -6.37 -75.08
CA SER A 11 -3.31 -5.47 -75.05
C SER A 11 -3.35 -4.31 -74.02
N ARG A 12 -2.17 -4.10 -73.40
CA ARG A 12 -1.51 -2.87 -72.90
C ARG A 12 -1.81 -2.25 -71.51
N LEU A 13 -0.85 -2.50 -70.61
CA LEU A 13 0.02 -1.56 -69.86
C LEU A 13 -0.59 -0.44 -69.00
N ARG A 14 -0.36 -0.52 -67.68
CA ARG A 14 0.15 0.57 -66.82
C ARG A 14 0.93 0.02 -65.61
N LYS A 15 2.02 0.71 -65.25
CA LYS A 15 3.04 0.38 -64.25
C LYS A 15 2.58 0.68 -62.80
N SER A 16 2.97 -0.19 -61.86
CA SER A 16 3.42 -0.01 -60.43
C SER A 16 2.57 0.85 -59.44
N PRO A 17 2.63 0.63 -58.10
CA PRO A 17 3.74 0.03 -57.34
C PRO A 17 3.39 -1.04 -56.30
N GLU A 18 4.42 -1.82 -55.97
CA GLU A 18 4.54 -2.69 -54.82
C GLU A 18 4.31 -1.92 -53.50
N ARG A 19 3.48 -2.49 -52.62
CA ARG A 19 3.61 -2.31 -51.17
C ARG A 19 3.39 -3.66 -50.50
N ASN A 20 4.50 -4.38 -50.38
CA ASN A 20 4.66 -5.49 -49.46
C ASN A 20 4.72 -4.89 -48.05
N VAL A 21 3.60 -4.83 -47.34
CA VAL A 21 3.61 -4.54 -45.91
C VAL A 21 3.66 -5.88 -45.21
N GLY A 22 4.89 -6.36 -45.00
CA GLY A 22 5.15 -7.45 -44.08
C GLY A 22 4.57 -7.09 -42.72
N LEU A 23 3.73 -7.99 -42.20
CA LEU A 23 3.31 -8.03 -40.81
C LEU A 23 4.55 -8.31 -39.95
N ASP A 24 5.34 -7.27 -39.67
CA ASP A 24 6.30 -7.33 -38.59
C ASP A 24 5.52 -7.25 -37.28
N SER A 25 5.39 -8.42 -36.67
CA SER A 25 4.96 -8.68 -35.30
C SER A 25 5.93 -8.05 -34.29
N ASN A 26 6.00 -6.72 -34.27
CA ASN A 26 6.54 -5.97 -33.15
C ASN A 26 5.38 -5.54 -32.24
N ILE A 27 4.80 -6.54 -31.57
CA ILE A 27 4.15 -6.31 -30.28
C ILE A 27 5.27 -6.00 -29.29
N SER A 28 5.79 -4.77 -29.36
CA SER A 28 6.47 -4.17 -28.23
C SER A 28 5.37 -3.91 -27.21
N LEU A 29 5.11 -4.92 -26.38
CA LEU A 29 4.49 -4.77 -25.08
C LEU A 29 5.19 -3.59 -24.44
N LYS A 30 4.55 -2.43 -24.48
CA LYS A 30 4.93 -1.29 -23.65
C LYS A 30 5.05 -1.88 -22.26
N GLN A 31 6.26 -1.92 -21.74
CA GLN A 31 6.53 -2.07 -20.32
C GLN A 31 5.51 -1.19 -19.63
N GLY A 32 4.47 -1.82 -19.07
CA GLY A 32 3.54 -1.14 -18.20
C GLY A 32 4.43 -0.56 -17.13
N ARG A 33 4.52 0.77 -17.09
CA ARG A 33 5.29 1.52 -16.09
C ARG A 33 5.07 0.82 -14.76
N ASN A 34 6.09 0.09 -14.30
CA ASN A 34 6.18 -0.35 -12.94
C ASN A 34 6.09 0.97 -12.17
N LYS A 35 4.95 1.23 -11.52
CA LYS A 35 4.91 2.30 -10.53
C LYS A 35 5.87 1.82 -9.47
N ASP A 36 7.12 2.25 -9.55
CA ASP A 36 8.11 1.90 -8.56
C ASP A 36 7.51 2.28 -7.20
N LEU A 37 7.36 1.27 -6.36
CA LEU A 37 6.87 1.41 -5.01
C LEU A 37 7.84 2.33 -4.27
N ASP A 38 7.45 3.59 -4.07
CA ASP A 38 8.29 4.58 -3.41
C ASP A 38 8.32 4.31 -1.89
N ILE A 39 9.31 3.57 -1.42
CA ILE A 39 9.52 3.29 0.01
C ILE A 39 9.71 4.58 0.81
N GLY A 40 10.25 5.65 0.21
CA GLY A 40 10.40 6.94 0.85
C GLY A 40 9.06 7.55 1.26
N PHE A 41 8.04 7.41 0.41
CA PHE A 41 6.67 7.83 0.74
C PHE A 41 6.14 7.14 2.01
N TYR A 42 6.31 5.82 2.14
CA TYR A 42 5.82 5.09 3.32
C TYR A 42 6.62 5.41 4.59
N LYS A 43 7.95 5.57 4.48
CA LYS A 43 8.79 6.05 5.60
C LYS A 43 8.39 7.44 6.08
N ASN A 44 7.99 8.33 5.17
CA ASN A 44 7.45 9.64 5.56
C ASN A 44 6.11 9.49 6.32
N GLN A 45 5.23 8.58 5.89
CA GLN A 45 4.00 8.28 6.63
C GLN A 45 4.29 7.71 8.02
N HIS A 46 5.30 6.85 8.18
CA HIS A 46 5.76 6.40 9.50
C HIS A 46 6.23 7.56 10.37
N ALA A 47 7.05 8.46 9.85
CA ALA A 47 7.50 9.63 10.59
C ALA A 47 6.32 10.49 11.09
N GLU A 48 5.31 10.70 10.24
CA GLU A 48 4.08 11.41 10.64
C GLU A 48 3.28 10.65 11.71
N ILE A 49 3.13 9.33 11.59
CA ILE A 49 2.45 8.49 12.59
C ILE A 49 3.20 8.58 13.93
N LEU A 50 4.53 8.42 13.93
CA LEU A 50 5.36 8.48 15.13
C LEU A 50 5.32 9.85 15.81
N ASN A 51 5.27 10.93 15.04
CA ASN A 51 5.10 12.27 15.58
C ASN A 51 3.77 12.40 16.33
N ARG A 52 2.66 11.95 15.72
CA ARG A 52 1.34 11.98 16.36
C ARG A 52 1.23 11.10 17.59
N LEU A 53 1.86 9.92 17.56
CA LEU A 53 1.93 9.08 18.77
C LEU A 53 2.61 9.81 19.92
N SER A 54 3.64 10.60 19.64
CA SER A 54 4.36 11.37 20.65
C SER A 54 3.52 12.56 21.15
N GLU A 55 2.79 13.23 20.27
CA GLU A 55 1.83 14.28 20.65
C GLU A 55 0.71 13.75 21.56
N ILE A 56 0.15 12.58 21.24
CA ILE A 56 -0.85 11.91 22.06
C ILE A 56 -0.23 11.49 23.40
N GLU A 57 0.94 10.84 23.39
CA GLU A 57 1.63 10.40 24.61
C GLU A 57 1.87 11.56 25.58
N ASN A 58 2.36 12.70 25.09
CA ASN A 58 2.56 13.89 25.91
C ASN A 58 1.25 14.37 26.56
N ARG A 59 0.11 14.28 25.86
CA ARG A 59 -1.20 14.65 26.40
C ARG A 59 -1.68 13.69 27.49
N LEU A 60 -1.23 12.44 27.48
CA LEU A 60 -1.52 11.44 28.52
C LEU A 60 -0.77 11.68 29.84
N ASP A 61 0.06 12.71 29.94
CA ASP A 61 0.75 13.06 31.19
C ASP A 61 0.11 14.27 31.89
N PHE A 62 -0.86 14.92 31.25
CA PHE A 62 -1.64 16.02 31.82
C PHE A 62 -3.05 15.55 32.20
N GLU A 63 -3.78 16.43 32.90
CA GLU A 63 -5.19 16.29 33.16
C GLU A 63 -5.95 16.19 31.83
N ILE A 64 -6.66 15.07 31.60
CA ILE A 64 -7.31 14.81 30.30
C ILE A 64 -8.54 15.71 30.13
N SER A 65 -9.23 16.02 31.22
CA SER A 65 -10.40 16.90 31.18
C SER A 65 -10.10 18.29 30.60
N ASP A 66 -8.89 18.80 30.83
CA ASP A 66 -8.45 20.11 30.31
C ASP A 66 -8.14 20.10 28.80
N ASN A 67 -7.98 18.94 28.17
CA ASN A 67 -7.54 18.83 26.78
C ASN A 67 -8.33 17.80 25.95
N ILE A 68 -9.50 17.37 26.42
CA ILE A 68 -10.23 16.22 25.89
C ILE A 68 -10.62 16.40 24.42
N GLU A 69 -11.06 17.58 24.01
CA GLU A 69 -11.44 17.84 22.61
C GLU A 69 -10.24 17.68 21.68
N ILE A 70 -9.08 18.17 22.10
CA ILE A 70 -7.84 18.08 21.32
C ILE A 70 -7.38 16.62 21.26
N LEU A 71 -7.42 15.92 22.38
CA LEU A 71 -7.04 14.51 22.45
C LEU A 71 -7.96 13.64 21.59
N SER A 72 -9.28 13.84 21.64
CA SER A 72 -10.24 13.15 20.79
C SER A 72 -10.00 13.45 19.31
N HIS A 73 -9.67 14.70 18.96
CA HIS A 73 -9.33 15.07 17.58
C HIS A 73 -8.06 14.37 17.09
N GLU A 74 -6.99 14.37 17.90
CA GLU A 74 -5.73 13.70 17.56
C GLU A 74 -5.90 12.19 17.41
N LEU A 75 -6.69 11.55 18.28
CA LEU A 75 -6.99 10.13 18.16
C LEU A 75 -7.74 9.80 16.88
N ALA A 76 -8.76 10.60 16.52
CA ALA A 76 -9.48 10.43 15.26
C ALA A 76 -8.56 10.61 14.03
N GLY A 77 -7.70 11.63 14.07
CA GLY A 77 -6.72 11.91 13.03
C GLY A 77 -5.69 10.78 12.86
N LEU A 78 -5.12 10.30 13.96
CA LEU A 78 -4.24 9.13 13.97
C LEU A 78 -4.96 7.90 13.40
N SER A 79 -6.22 7.70 13.78
CA SER A 79 -7.01 6.55 13.35
C SER A 79 -7.20 6.50 11.84
N ALA A 80 -7.63 7.61 11.25
CA ALA A 80 -7.82 7.69 9.81
C ALA A 80 -6.50 7.44 9.05
N ARG A 81 -5.40 8.04 9.54
CA ARG A 81 -4.07 7.89 8.93
C ARG A 81 -3.56 6.45 8.99
N LEU A 82 -3.64 5.83 10.16
CA LEU A 82 -3.15 4.46 10.35
C LEU A 82 -3.95 3.47 9.50
N ILE A 83 -5.28 3.59 9.46
CA ILE A 83 -6.12 2.72 8.64
C ILE A 83 -5.76 2.87 7.16
N LEU A 84 -5.59 4.11 6.67
CA LEU A 84 -5.19 4.35 5.29
C LEU A 84 -3.81 3.76 4.98
N HIS A 85 -2.82 4.01 5.85
CA HIS A 85 -1.46 3.51 5.69
C HIS A 85 -1.42 1.97 5.61
N ILE A 86 -2.02 1.28 6.59
CA ILE A 86 -2.05 -0.19 6.60
C ILE A 86 -2.77 -0.73 5.36
N ASN A 87 -3.88 -0.10 4.93
CA ASN A 87 -4.54 -0.49 3.68
C ASN A 87 -3.61 -0.37 2.47
N MET A 88 -2.79 0.68 2.40
CA MET A 88 -1.82 0.85 1.31
C MET A 88 -0.75 -0.24 1.35
N GLU A 89 -0.25 -0.59 2.52
CA GLU A 89 0.76 -1.64 2.68
C GLU A 89 0.22 -3.03 2.31
N GLU A 90 -0.98 -3.37 2.78
CA GLU A 90 -1.67 -4.63 2.46
C GLU A 90 -1.87 -4.81 0.96
N ASN A 91 -2.14 -3.73 0.22
CA ASN A 91 -2.45 -3.80 -1.21
C ASN A 91 -1.23 -3.60 -2.11
N LEU A 92 -0.16 -2.96 -1.64
CA LEU A 92 0.96 -2.53 -2.50
C LEU A 92 2.32 -3.04 -2.00
N VAL A 93 2.58 -2.96 -0.69
CA VAL A 93 3.89 -3.29 -0.10
C VAL A 93 4.02 -4.79 0.12
N PHE A 94 3.14 -5.39 0.92
CA PHE A 94 3.24 -6.81 1.29
C PHE A 94 3.19 -7.75 0.07
N PRO A 95 2.33 -7.52 -0.95
CA PRO A 95 2.36 -8.34 -2.16
C PRO A 95 3.73 -8.29 -2.86
N ARG A 96 4.36 -7.12 -2.93
CA ARG A 96 5.66 -6.95 -3.58
C ARG A 96 6.77 -7.65 -2.81
N VAL A 97 6.73 -7.59 -1.49
CA VAL A 97 7.69 -8.28 -0.60
C VAL A 97 7.57 -9.79 -0.78
N ARG A 98 6.35 -10.32 -0.81
CA ARG A 98 6.08 -11.74 -1.05
C ARG A 98 6.71 -12.23 -2.36
N ASP A 99 6.64 -11.42 -3.42
CA ASP A 99 7.20 -11.78 -4.74
C ASP A 99 8.74 -11.79 -4.76
N LEU A 100 9.39 -11.11 -3.81
CA LEU A 100 10.85 -11.01 -3.71
C LEU A 100 11.48 -12.01 -2.73
N ILE A 101 10.69 -12.57 -1.81
CA ILE A 101 11.18 -13.49 -0.78
C ILE A 101 11.13 -14.95 -1.30
N PRO A 102 12.23 -15.73 -1.18
CA PRO A 102 12.22 -17.15 -1.49
C PRO A 102 11.21 -17.93 -0.64
N SER A 103 10.73 -19.08 -1.12
CA SER A 103 9.71 -19.89 -0.44
C SER A 103 9.95 -20.20 1.04
N ARG A 104 11.21 -20.31 1.47
CA ARG A 104 11.60 -20.52 2.89
C ARG A 104 11.35 -19.30 3.80
N GLY A 105 11.24 -18.09 3.26
CA GLY A 105 10.97 -16.86 4.01
C GLY A 105 9.50 -16.45 4.06
N LEU A 106 8.61 -17.18 3.38
CA LEU A 106 7.19 -16.87 3.32
C LEU A 106 6.50 -16.99 4.68
N SER A 107 6.91 -17.94 5.53
CA SER A 107 6.32 -18.09 6.87
C SER A 107 6.52 -16.86 7.76
N PHE A 108 7.70 -16.24 7.67
CA PHE A 108 8.02 -15.01 8.37
C PHE A 108 7.20 -13.82 7.84
N HIS A 109 7.07 -13.70 6.52
CA HIS A 109 6.22 -12.69 5.89
C HIS A 109 4.76 -12.81 6.33
N ASP A 110 4.20 -14.02 6.32
CA ASP A 110 2.80 -14.25 6.66
C ASP A 110 2.52 -13.97 8.14
N GLU A 111 3.46 -14.30 9.03
CA GLU A 111 3.37 -13.93 10.44
C GLU A 111 3.37 -12.40 10.62
N TYR A 112 4.16 -11.69 9.81
CA TYR A 112 4.21 -10.23 9.84
C TYR A 112 2.88 -9.61 9.39
N VAL A 113 2.38 -10.00 8.22
CA VAL A 113 1.09 -9.52 7.69
C VAL A 113 -0.02 -9.78 8.70
N LYS A 114 -0.05 -10.99 9.29
CA LYS A 114 -1.02 -11.31 10.34
C LYS A 114 -0.92 -10.38 11.55
N LYS A 115 0.30 -10.03 12.00
CA LYS A 115 0.50 -9.09 13.11
C LYS A 115 0.02 -7.68 12.76
N ALA A 116 0.32 -7.18 11.56
CA ALA A 116 -0.15 -5.88 11.08
C ALA A 116 -1.69 -5.83 11.00
N THR A 117 -2.31 -6.85 10.41
CA THR A 117 -3.79 -6.96 10.31
C THR A 117 -4.44 -7.08 11.70
N ASN A 118 -3.87 -7.85 12.63
CA ASN A 118 -4.39 -7.93 13.99
C ASN A 118 -4.28 -6.59 14.73
N LEU A 119 -3.18 -5.86 14.56
CA LEU A 119 -3.03 -4.53 15.16
C LEU A 119 -4.03 -3.53 14.58
N LYS A 120 -4.29 -3.58 13.26
CA LYS A 120 -5.34 -2.79 12.59
C LYS A 120 -6.72 -3.06 13.20
N ILE A 121 -7.06 -4.32 13.46
CA ILE A 121 -8.34 -4.70 14.09
C ILE A 121 -8.40 -4.17 15.53
N ALA A 122 -7.38 -4.43 16.34
CA ALA A 122 -7.31 -3.94 17.72
C ALA A 122 -7.40 -2.41 17.79
N PHE A 123 -6.79 -1.72 16.83
CA PHE A 123 -6.86 -0.27 16.72
C PHE A 123 -8.26 0.23 16.36
N LYS A 124 -8.97 -0.44 15.43
CA LYS A 124 -10.37 -0.10 15.12
C LYS A 124 -11.29 -0.26 16.33
N GLU A 125 -11.12 -1.34 17.09
CA GLU A 125 -11.87 -1.59 18.32
C GLU A 125 -11.57 -0.52 19.38
N TYR A 126 -10.29 -0.19 19.56
CA TYR A 126 -9.84 0.90 20.43
C TYR A 126 -10.48 2.25 20.02
N SER A 127 -10.39 2.64 18.76
CA SER A 127 -10.95 3.91 18.28
C SER A 127 -12.47 3.96 18.43
N SER A 128 -13.16 2.83 18.26
CA SER A 128 -14.60 2.76 18.51
C SER A 128 -14.92 2.95 19.99
N ARG A 129 -14.18 2.29 20.88
CA ARG A 129 -14.36 2.35 22.35
C ARG A 129 -14.15 3.76 22.92
N TRP A 130 -13.20 4.50 22.36
CA TRP A 130 -12.78 5.82 22.83
C TRP A 130 -13.22 6.94 21.88
N SER A 131 -14.27 6.72 21.10
CA SER A 131 -14.77 7.65 20.08
C SER A 131 -15.46 8.90 20.67
N LEU A 132 -15.88 8.84 21.93
CA LEU A 132 -16.59 9.93 22.61
C LEU A 132 -15.73 10.50 23.76
N PRO A 133 -15.63 11.83 23.90
CA PRO A 133 -15.03 12.48 25.06
C PRO A 133 -15.52 11.94 26.40
N SER A 134 -16.84 11.75 26.54
CA SER A 134 -17.45 11.22 27.77
C SER A 134 -16.95 9.82 28.12
N ALA A 135 -16.80 8.94 27.12
CA ALA A 135 -16.30 7.58 27.33
C ALA A 135 -14.87 7.58 27.87
N ILE A 136 -14.03 8.51 27.42
CA ILE A 136 -12.66 8.71 27.91
C ILE A 136 -12.68 9.22 29.34
N LEU A 137 -13.47 10.26 29.63
CA LEU A 137 -13.51 10.88 30.97
C LEU A 137 -14.06 9.92 32.04
N GLU A 138 -15.09 9.14 31.71
CA GLU A 138 -15.68 8.15 32.63
C GLU A 138 -14.70 7.04 33.02
N ARG A 139 -13.73 6.72 32.14
CA ARG A 139 -12.82 5.56 32.27
C ARG A 139 -11.38 5.96 31.96
N GLU A 140 -10.96 7.10 32.50
CA GLU A 140 -9.70 7.74 32.15
C GLU A 140 -8.48 6.83 32.40
N ALA A 141 -8.44 6.15 33.55
CA ALA A 141 -7.33 5.27 33.89
C ALA A 141 -7.20 4.08 32.92
N GLU A 142 -8.34 3.52 32.48
CA GLU A 142 -8.37 2.45 31.48
C GLU A 142 -7.90 2.98 30.12
N PHE A 143 -8.43 4.12 29.69
CA PHE A 143 -8.02 4.80 28.48
C PHE A 143 -6.49 5.03 28.46
N ARG A 144 -5.92 5.69 29.47
CA ARG A 144 -4.48 5.96 29.54
C ARG A 144 -3.64 4.68 29.42
N LYS A 145 -4.05 3.60 30.09
CA LYS A 145 -3.35 2.31 30.03
C LYS A 145 -3.39 1.72 28.63
N GLU A 146 -4.56 1.70 28.00
CA GLU A 146 -4.73 1.17 26.65
C GLU A 146 -4.00 1.99 25.60
N THR A 147 -4.09 3.33 25.66
CA THR A 147 -3.40 4.22 24.72
C THR A 147 -1.89 4.05 24.82
N ARG A 148 -1.32 3.96 26.02
CA ARG A 148 0.13 3.71 26.19
C ARG A 148 0.55 2.36 25.61
N TRP A 149 -0.22 1.31 25.87
CA TRP A 149 0.05 -0.01 25.28
C TRP A 149 0.01 0.02 23.75
N LEU A 150 -0.96 0.75 23.19
CA LEU A 150 -1.14 0.91 21.75
C LEU A 150 0.03 1.67 21.11
N ILE A 151 0.46 2.78 21.72
CA ILE A 151 1.63 3.57 21.29
C ILE A 151 2.88 2.68 21.22
N VAL A 152 3.15 1.91 22.27
CA VAL A 152 4.30 1.00 22.31
C VAL A 152 4.21 -0.06 21.21
N SER A 153 3.03 -0.61 20.98
CA SER A 153 2.80 -1.64 19.95
C SER A 153 3.01 -1.09 18.53
N LEU A 154 2.52 0.13 18.26
CA LEU A 154 2.69 0.78 16.96
C LEU A 154 4.15 1.15 16.67
N ARG A 155 4.87 1.70 17.65
CA ARG A 155 6.30 1.99 17.51
C ARG A 155 7.12 0.73 17.19
N LYS A 156 6.76 -0.40 17.82
CA LYS A 156 7.39 -1.70 17.54
C LYS A 156 7.06 -2.19 16.14
N LEU A 157 5.81 -2.04 15.68
CA LEU A 157 5.40 -2.45 14.34
C LEU A 157 6.18 -1.67 13.28
N VAL A 158 6.15 -0.33 13.35
CA VAL A 158 6.86 0.59 12.43
C VAL A 158 8.35 0.24 12.33
N LYS A 159 9.02 0.11 13.49
CA LYS A 159 10.44 -0.27 13.51
C LYS A 159 10.68 -1.58 12.79
N LYS A 160 9.83 -2.57 13.03
CA LYS A 160 9.95 -3.91 12.43
C LYS A 160 9.69 -3.86 10.92
N GLU A 161 8.68 -3.13 10.48
CA GLU A 161 8.33 -2.85 9.08
C GLU A 161 9.55 -2.30 8.34
N GLU A 162 10.19 -1.25 8.90
CA GLU A 162 11.34 -0.62 8.26
C GLU A 162 12.56 -1.54 8.20
N THR A 163 12.86 -2.25 9.30
CA THR A 163 14.07 -3.08 9.37
C THR A 163 13.95 -4.40 8.61
N GLU A 164 12.74 -4.95 8.50
CA GLU A 164 12.53 -6.32 8.00
C GLU A 164 11.73 -6.37 6.69
N ILE A 165 10.76 -5.47 6.49
CA ILE A 165 9.91 -5.46 5.29
C ILE A 165 10.47 -4.49 4.24
N TYR A 166 10.68 -3.22 4.59
CA TYR A 166 11.14 -2.21 3.64
C TYR A 166 12.59 -2.50 3.20
N SER A 167 13.40 -3.07 4.09
CA SER A 167 14.77 -3.47 3.74
C SER A 167 14.84 -4.56 2.65
N VAL A 168 13.83 -5.42 2.51
CA VAL A 168 13.74 -6.40 1.41
C VAL A 168 13.53 -5.68 0.08
N LEU A 169 12.65 -4.68 0.06
CA LEU A 169 12.33 -3.90 -1.14
C LEU A 169 13.52 -3.03 -1.57
N GLU A 170 14.24 -2.45 -0.62
CA GLU A 170 15.45 -1.66 -0.88
C GLU A 170 16.64 -2.51 -1.33
N LYS A 171 16.76 -3.76 -0.88
CA LYS A 171 17.80 -4.69 -1.33
C LYS A 171 17.48 -5.30 -2.69
N GLY A 172 16.22 -5.62 -2.95
CA GLY A 172 15.75 -6.18 -4.22
C GLY A 172 15.75 -5.17 -5.38
N THR A 173 15.90 -3.87 -5.10
CA THR A 173 16.00 -2.79 -6.10
C THR A 173 17.42 -2.37 -6.44
N LYS A 174 18.45 -2.90 -5.77
CA LYS A 174 19.85 -2.65 -6.18
C LYS A 174 20.18 -3.51 -7.41
N PRO A 175 20.62 -2.92 -8.54
CA PRO A 175 21.18 -3.70 -9.62
C PRO A 175 22.49 -4.34 -9.12
N VAL A 176 22.64 -5.65 -9.39
CA VAL A 176 23.92 -6.36 -9.28
C VAL A 176 24.85 -5.87 -10.38
#